data_AF-A0A932AP01-F1
#
_entry.id   AF-A0A932AP01-F1
#
_cell.length_a   1.000
_cell.length_b   1.000
_cell.length_c   1.000
_cell.angle_alpha   90.00
_cell.angle_beta   90.00
_cell.angle_gamma   90.00
#
_symmetry.space_group_name_H-M   'P 1'
#
loop_
_entity.id
_entity.type
_entity.pdbx_description
1 polymer ?
#
loop_
_entity_poly.entity_id
_entity_poly.type
_entity_poly.pdbx_seq_one_letter_code
_entity_poly.pdbx_strand_id
1 'polypeptide(L)'
;MSWAAHELETYVLRKHTTAKVSWLGIIFGAWVSDMFTKLPVYGWKIGSFSLKASVPYKYHRGWPGVGFTHSLSFGLIVASVVLVLARNRAWFVGIIIGQASHVFTDLGDSVGTMVFFPGTTQRYTVGTWAYAAQQGRYGDAAAYYSSLGGAWDLLWVLIVLAGWKVLSRRFFLDHVRPADPAWDWMARRFGVTQRGQLALYRAFFIYGASRALSWTLWARLRNPRRGQETLDLTWGGPDWVNKVPRANEAWTMVLRNTAVGAAVFTVLVLLAWRLVVRRYWLRAT
;
A
#
# COMPACT_ATOMS: atom_id res chain seq x y z
N MET A 1 -5.84 -4.31 -5.37
CA MET A 1 -4.42 -4.14 -5.11
C MET A 1 -3.90 -3.14 -6.11
N SER A 2 -3.41 -1.98 -5.66
CA SER A 2 -2.60 -1.14 -6.54
C SER A 2 -1.18 -1.69 -6.64
N TRP A 3 -0.57 -1.51 -7.82
CA TRP A 3 0.73 -2.10 -8.13
C TRP A 3 1.87 -1.09 -8.12
N ALA A 4 1.61 0.18 -8.43
CA ALA A 4 2.64 1.24 -8.42
C ALA A 4 2.23 2.52 -7.66
N ALA A 5 0.94 2.70 -7.35
CA ALA A 5 0.49 3.91 -6.65
C ALA A 5 1.13 4.04 -5.26
N HIS A 6 1.32 2.93 -4.55
CA HIS A 6 1.95 2.89 -3.22
C HIS A 6 3.36 3.47 -3.21
N GLU A 7 4.10 3.40 -4.33
CA GLU A 7 5.41 4.02 -4.47
C GLU A 7 5.31 5.52 -4.78
N LEU A 8 4.36 5.93 -5.61
CA LEU A 8 4.27 7.27 -6.17
C LEU A 8 3.51 8.26 -5.28
N GLU A 9 2.48 7.78 -4.57
CA GLU A 9 1.70 8.55 -3.59
C GLU A 9 2.60 9.18 -2.52
N THR A 10 3.68 8.50 -2.14
CA THR A 10 4.60 8.92 -1.07
C THR A 10 5.22 10.31 -1.30
N TYR A 11 5.47 10.68 -2.57
CA TYR A 11 6.04 11.98 -2.93
C TYR A 11 5.02 13.11 -2.74
N VAL A 12 3.75 12.83 -3.04
CA VAL A 12 2.65 13.79 -2.92
C VAL A 12 2.27 13.94 -1.46
N LEU A 13 2.14 12.82 -0.73
CA LEU A 13 1.82 12.82 0.70
C LEU A 13 2.85 13.66 1.47
N ARG A 14 4.14 13.48 1.22
CA ARG A 14 5.18 14.29 1.89
C ARG A 14 5.07 15.78 1.57
N LYS A 15 4.71 16.15 0.32
CA LYS A 15 4.55 17.55 -0.10
C LYS A 15 3.38 18.24 0.60
N HIS A 16 2.30 17.50 0.87
CA HIS A 16 1.07 18.06 1.47
C HIS A 16 0.99 17.90 2.99
N THR A 17 1.89 17.14 3.63
CA THR A 17 2.01 17.10 5.09
C THR A 17 2.87 18.24 5.62
N THR A 18 2.28 19.08 6.48
CA THR A 18 2.98 20.14 7.24
C THR A 18 3.74 19.59 8.45
N ALA A 19 3.32 18.44 8.98
CA ALA A 19 4.01 17.75 10.06
C ALA A 19 5.38 17.20 9.60
N LYS A 20 6.30 17.04 10.56
CA LYS A 20 7.57 16.35 10.33
C LYS A 20 7.29 14.84 10.16
N VAL A 21 7.32 14.37 8.92
CA VAL A 21 7.05 12.98 8.54
C VAL A 21 8.24 12.40 7.79
N SER A 22 8.61 11.17 8.15
CA SER A 22 9.65 10.42 7.44
C SER A 22 9.09 9.85 6.14
N TRP A 23 9.74 10.19 5.02
CA TRP A 23 9.40 9.61 3.72
C TRP A 23 9.68 8.11 3.66
N LEU A 24 10.77 7.63 4.28
CA LEU A 24 11.06 6.19 4.38
C LEU A 24 10.01 5.47 5.23
N GLY A 25 9.50 6.12 6.28
CA GLY A 25 8.39 5.62 7.09
C GLY A 25 7.09 5.51 6.28
N ILE A 26 6.78 6.48 5.41
CA ILE A 26 5.64 6.39 4.49
C ILE A 26 5.80 5.18 3.56
N ILE A 27 6.97 5.01 2.94
CA ILE A 27 7.24 3.86 2.08
C ILE A 27 7.07 2.54 2.84
N PHE A 28 7.67 2.44 4.02
CA PHE A 28 7.60 1.24 4.83
C PHE A 28 6.15 0.91 5.20
N GLY A 29 5.37 1.91 5.63
CA GLY A 29 3.94 1.76 5.90
C GLY A 29 3.15 1.34 4.67
N ALA A 30 3.47 1.87 3.50
CA ALA A 30 2.81 1.51 2.25
C ALA A 30 3.16 0.10 1.75
N TRP A 31 4.27 -0.49 2.20
CA TRP A 31 4.72 -1.80 1.74
C TRP A 31 4.43 -2.93 2.70
N VAL A 32 4.38 -2.65 3.99
CA VAL A 32 4.37 -3.68 5.03
C VAL A 32 3.20 -4.66 4.86
N SER A 33 2.02 -4.20 4.42
CA SER A 33 0.88 -5.08 4.14
C SER A 33 1.21 -6.11 3.07
N ASP A 34 1.77 -5.66 1.95
CA ASP A 34 2.09 -6.49 0.78
C ASP A 34 3.24 -7.46 1.01
N MET A 35 4.15 -7.15 1.94
CA MET A 35 5.25 -8.05 2.32
C MET A 35 4.74 -9.40 2.86
N PHE A 36 3.55 -9.44 3.44
CA PHE A 36 2.93 -10.68 3.94
C PHE A 36 2.07 -11.41 2.91
N THR A 37 1.77 -10.77 1.77
CA THR A 37 0.68 -11.21 0.88
C THR A 37 1.14 -11.54 -0.53
N LYS A 38 1.95 -10.68 -1.17
CA LYS A 38 2.26 -10.81 -2.61
C LYS A 38 2.94 -12.13 -2.96
N LEU A 39 3.89 -12.58 -2.14
CA LEU A 39 4.63 -13.83 -2.39
C LEU A 39 3.71 -15.06 -2.32
N PRO A 40 2.96 -15.32 -1.22
CA PRO A 40 2.03 -16.46 -1.19
C PRO A 40 0.88 -16.35 -2.19
N VAL A 41 0.42 -15.14 -2.53
CA VAL A 41 -0.70 -14.95 -3.48
C VAL A 41 -0.31 -15.33 -4.89
N TYR A 42 0.80 -14.80 -5.39
CA TYR A 42 1.21 -15.03 -6.78
C TYR A 42 2.08 -16.27 -6.95
N GLY A 43 2.54 -16.84 -5.86
CA GLY A 43 3.38 -18.01 -5.85
C GLY A 43 4.82 -17.70 -6.19
N TRP A 44 5.71 -18.48 -5.59
CA TRP A 44 7.11 -18.57 -5.98
C TRP A 44 7.56 -20.03 -5.90
N LYS A 45 8.53 -20.40 -6.74
CA LYS A 45 9.10 -21.74 -6.80
C LYS A 45 10.62 -21.64 -6.92
N ILE A 46 11.34 -22.26 -5.97
CA ILE A 46 12.78 -22.54 -6.10
C ILE A 46 12.95 -24.05 -6.03
N GLY A 47 13.42 -24.67 -7.12
CA GLY A 47 13.58 -26.12 -7.17
C GLY A 47 12.27 -26.85 -6.87
N SER A 48 12.27 -27.69 -5.83
CA SER A 48 11.09 -28.40 -5.33
C SER A 48 10.23 -27.57 -4.35
N PHE A 49 10.75 -26.49 -3.78
CA PHE A 49 10.02 -25.65 -2.85
C PHE A 49 9.05 -24.74 -3.59
N SER A 50 7.76 -24.78 -3.24
CA SER A 50 6.77 -23.84 -3.73
C SER A 50 6.01 -23.21 -2.57
N LEU A 51 6.00 -21.88 -2.54
CA LEU A 51 5.19 -21.09 -1.62
C LEU A 51 4.05 -20.50 -2.43
N LYS A 52 2.84 -21.05 -2.29
CA LYS A 52 1.62 -20.51 -2.90
C LYS A 52 0.41 -20.88 -2.04
N ALA A 53 -0.44 -19.90 -1.74
CA ALA A 53 -1.69 -20.14 -1.05
C ALA A 53 -2.65 -20.96 -1.93
N SER A 54 -3.34 -21.92 -1.33
CA SER A 54 -4.33 -22.76 -2.03
C SER A 54 -5.50 -21.93 -2.58
N VAL A 55 -5.94 -20.92 -1.83
CA VAL A 55 -6.96 -19.96 -2.25
C VAL A 55 -6.41 -18.53 -2.09
N PRO A 56 -5.70 -17.98 -3.11
CA PRO A 56 -4.93 -16.75 -2.99
C PRO A 56 -5.72 -15.56 -2.45
N TYR A 57 -6.94 -15.32 -2.94
CA TYR A 57 -7.74 -14.17 -2.51
C TYR A 57 -8.25 -14.30 -1.06
N LYS A 58 -8.55 -15.52 -0.58
CA LYS A 58 -8.94 -15.76 0.82
C LYS A 58 -7.75 -15.54 1.74
N TYR A 59 -6.56 -15.98 1.34
CA TYR A 59 -5.33 -15.68 2.06
C TYR A 59 -5.07 -14.18 2.09
N HIS A 60 -5.14 -13.48 0.95
CA HIS A 60 -4.81 -12.07 0.83
C HIS A 60 -5.76 -11.13 1.59
N ARG A 61 -7.06 -11.31 1.37
CA ARG A 61 -8.10 -10.33 1.80
C ARG A 61 -9.04 -10.89 2.86
N GLY A 62 -8.94 -12.18 3.18
CA GLY A 62 -9.87 -12.89 4.07
C GLY A 62 -9.33 -13.15 5.47
N TRP A 63 -10.21 -13.71 6.29
CA TRP A 63 -9.96 -14.18 7.64
C TRP A 63 -10.70 -15.53 7.83
N PRO A 64 -10.05 -16.62 8.29
CA PRO A 64 -8.62 -16.73 8.61
C PRO A 64 -7.74 -16.62 7.35
N GLY A 65 -6.71 -15.77 7.43
CA GLY A 65 -5.84 -15.33 6.34
C GLY A 65 -5.00 -14.13 6.81
N VAL A 66 -4.30 -13.46 5.91
CA VAL A 66 -3.55 -12.23 6.19
C VAL A 66 -4.32 -10.96 5.80
N GLY A 67 -5.64 -11.05 5.59
CA GLY A 67 -6.49 -9.88 5.30
C GLY A 67 -6.38 -8.78 6.34
N PHE A 68 -6.11 -9.13 7.61
CA PHE A 68 -5.92 -8.17 8.69
C PHE A 68 -4.73 -7.23 8.49
N THR A 69 -3.74 -7.59 7.66
CA THR A 69 -2.62 -6.69 7.36
C THR A 69 -3.11 -5.46 6.60
N HIS A 70 -4.23 -5.56 5.89
CA HIS A 70 -4.90 -4.45 5.22
C HIS A 70 -5.93 -3.78 6.14
N SER A 71 -5.50 -3.41 7.35
CA SER A 71 -6.31 -2.66 8.31
C SER A 71 -5.56 -1.46 8.86
N LEU A 72 -6.30 -0.49 9.41
CA LEU A 72 -5.71 0.66 10.08
C LEU A 72 -5.03 0.25 11.40
N SER A 73 -5.61 -0.72 12.11
CA SER A 73 -5.04 -1.26 13.35
C SER A 73 -3.68 -1.91 13.13
N PHE A 74 -3.48 -2.62 12.02
CA PHE A 74 -2.18 -3.21 11.69
C PHE A 74 -1.11 -2.13 11.56
N GLY A 75 -1.40 -1.04 10.84
CA GLY A 75 -0.52 0.13 10.76
C GLY A 75 -0.21 0.72 12.13
N LEU A 76 -1.23 0.87 12.97
CA LEU A 76 -1.06 1.37 14.34
C LEU A 76 -0.11 0.50 15.16
N ILE A 77 -0.25 -0.83 15.06
CA ILE A 77 0.62 -1.78 15.75
C ILE A 77 2.06 -1.65 15.23
N VAL A 78 2.26 -1.72 13.91
CA VAL A 78 3.60 -1.62 13.29
C VAL A 78 4.26 -0.29 13.64
N ALA A 79 3.54 0.83 13.50
CA ALA A 79 4.04 2.16 13.85
C ALA A 79 4.41 2.23 15.34
N SER A 80 3.57 1.70 16.22
CA SER A 80 3.82 1.68 17.67
C SER A 80 5.07 0.86 18.02
N VAL A 81 5.27 -0.29 17.40
CA VAL A 81 6.48 -1.11 17.58
C VAL A 81 7.72 -0.31 17.14
N VAL A 82 7.67 0.34 15.97
CA VAL A 82 8.78 1.19 15.51
C VAL A 82 9.01 2.37 16.45
N LEU A 83 7.97 3.00 16.99
CA LEU A 83 8.12 4.07 17.97
C LEU A 83 8.77 3.58 19.26
N VAL A 84 8.42 2.38 19.74
CA VAL A 84 9.02 1.78 20.94
C VAL A 84 10.50 1.51 20.73
N LEU A 85 10.85 0.91 19.59
CA LEU A 85 12.22 0.47 19.28
C LEU A 85 13.13 1.62 18.84
N ALA A 86 12.68 2.43 17.89
CA ALA A 86 13.48 3.47 17.25
C ALA A 86 13.29 4.86 17.87
N ARG A 87 12.25 5.06 18.71
CA ARG A 87 11.93 6.35 19.36
C ARG A 87 11.90 7.52 18.37
N ASN A 88 11.26 7.31 17.23
CA ASN A 88 11.23 8.26 16.12
C ASN A 88 9.79 8.62 15.75
N ARG A 89 9.40 9.87 16.03
CA ARG A 89 8.02 10.35 15.79
C ARG A 89 7.72 10.45 14.30
N ALA A 90 8.69 10.90 13.51
CA ALA A 90 8.53 11.07 12.07
C ALA A 90 8.27 9.73 11.37
N TRP A 91 8.92 8.65 11.82
CA TRP A 91 8.65 7.29 11.36
C TRP A 91 7.28 6.77 11.82
N PHE A 92 6.91 6.97 13.09
CA PHE A 92 5.57 6.59 13.57
C PHE A 92 4.48 7.20 12.68
N VAL A 93 4.52 8.51 12.48
CA VAL A 93 3.52 9.21 11.66
C VAL A 93 3.60 8.77 10.20
N GLY A 94 4.82 8.60 9.67
CA GLY A 94 5.03 8.13 8.30
C GLY A 94 4.39 6.77 8.05
N ILE A 95 4.60 5.81 8.94
CA ILE A 95 4.03 4.46 8.83
C ILE A 95 2.50 4.49 8.88
N ILE A 96 1.90 5.29 9.78
CA ILE A 96 0.45 5.44 9.85
C ILE A 96 -0.10 5.99 8.52
N ILE A 97 0.53 7.04 7.98
CA ILE A 97 0.11 7.65 6.72
C ILE A 97 0.27 6.68 5.55
N GLY A 98 1.42 6.01 5.45
CA GLY A 98 1.70 5.05 4.40
C GLY A 98 0.75 3.85 4.42
N GLN A 99 0.51 3.29 5.60
CA GLN A 99 -0.45 2.20 5.76
C GLN A 99 -1.87 2.65 5.44
N ALA A 100 -2.29 3.83 5.90
CA ALA A 100 -3.62 4.35 5.60
C ALA A 100 -3.81 4.56 4.09
N SER A 101 -2.83 5.15 3.41
CA SER A 101 -2.81 5.27 1.95
C SER A 101 -2.93 3.91 1.28
N HIS A 102 -2.15 2.91 1.73
CA HIS A 102 -2.26 1.53 1.22
C HIS A 102 -3.66 0.96 1.36
N VAL A 103 -4.22 1.01 2.58
CA VAL A 103 -5.55 0.48 2.91
C VAL A 103 -6.64 1.17 2.09
N PHE A 104 -6.55 2.50 1.93
CA PHE A 104 -7.55 3.29 1.20
C PHE A 104 -7.47 3.12 -0.31
N THR A 105 -6.27 3.09 -0.89
CA THR A 105 -6.10 2.80 -2.32
C THR A 105 -6.61 1.40 -2.65
N ASP A 106 -6.41 0.44 -1.75
CA ASP A 106 -6.94 -0.91 -1.91
C ASP A 106 -8.46 -1.05 -1.75
N LEU A 107 -9.15 -0.04 -1.21
CA LEU A 107 -10.63 0.02 -1.29
C LEU A 107 -11.12 0.16 -2.73
N GLY A 108 -10.28 0.67 -3.64
CA GLY A 108 -10.65 0.84 -5.04
C GLY A 108 -10.84 -0.49 -5.78
N ASP A 109 -10.31 -1.61 -5.28
CA ASP A 109 -10.53 -2.90 -5.93
C ASP A 109 -11.86 -3.55 -5.54
N SER A 110 -12.39 -4.46 -6.37
CA SER A 110 -13.71 -5.09 -6.21
C SER A 110 -13.91 -5.93 -4.94
N VAL A 111 -12.84 -6.20 -4.19
CA VAL A 111 -12.87 -6.98 -2.95
C VAL A 111 -12.70 -6.10 -1.72
N GLY A 112 -11.79 -5.13 -1.78
CA GLY A 112 -11.54 -4.20 -0.71
C GLY A 112 -10.71 -4.75 0.44
N THR A 113 -10.74 -4.02 1.55
CA THR A 113 -9.88 -4.26 2.72
C THR A 113 -10.66 -4.30 4.04
N MET A 114 -10.09 -4.95 5.06
CA MET A 114 -10.65 -5.02 6.41
C MET A 114 -10.26 -3.80 7.24
N VAL A 115 -10.69 -2.61 6.81
CA VAL A 115 -10.30 -1.30 7.39
C VAL A 115 -10.30 -1.30 8.92
N PHE A 116 -11.37 -1.83 9.53
CA PHE A 116 -11.61 -1.80 10.98
C PHE A 116 -11.36 -3.14 11.70
N PHE A 117 -10.57 -4.05 11.12
CA PHE A 117 -10.09 -5.21 11.86
C PHE A 117 -9.33 -4.75 13.13
N PRO A 118 -9.45 -5.42 14.30
CA PRO A 118 -10.18 -6.68 14.57
C PRO A 118 -11.65 -6.50 14.95
N GLY A 119 -12.20 -5.28 14.97
CA GLY A 119 -13.59 -5.05 15.37
C GLY A 119 -14.62 -5.67 14.41
N THR A 120 -14.24 -5.88 13.15
CA THR A 120 -15.02 -6.60 12.14
C THR A 120 -14.11 -7.21 11.08
N THR A 121 -14.56 -8.28 10.45
CA THR A 121 -13.95 -8.88 9.24
C THR A 121 -14.60 -8.37 7.95
N GLN A 122 -15.50 -7.40 8.04
CA GLN A 122 -16.13 -6.77 6.88
C GLN A 122 -15.07 -6.12 5.98
N ARG A 123 -15.22 -6.34 4.67
CA ARG A 123 -14.39 -5.70 3.66
C ARG A 123 -15.11 -4.48 3.07
N TYR A 124 -14.39 -3.37 3.03
CA TYR A 124 -14.86 -2.11 2.45
C TYR A 124 -14.28 -1.97 1.05
N THR A 125 -15.10 -1.60 0.09
CA THR A 125 -14.68 -1.42 -1.30
C THR A 125 -15.58 -0.41 -1.98
N VAL A 126 -15.00 0.39 -2.85
CA VAL A 126 -15.69 1.25 -3.81
C VAL A 126 -15.87 0.52 -5.15
N GLY A 127 -15.05 -0.50 -5.42
CA GLY A 127 -15.20 -1.40 -6.57
C GLY A 127 -14.86 -0.77 -7.90
N THR A 128 -13.96 0.23 -7.90
CA THR A 128 -13.50 0.96 -9.06
C THR A 128 -12.85 0.06 -10.13
N TRP A 129 -12.11 -0.97 -9.72
CA TRP A 129 -11.49 -1.93 -10.63
C TRP A 129 -11.57 -3.38 -10.13
N ALA A 130 -11.46 -4.34 -11.05
CA ALA A 130 -11.51 -5.76 -10.71
C ALA A 130 -10.29 -6.21 -9.88
N TYR A 131 -10.56 -7.10 -8.92
CA TYR A 131 -9.55 -7.92 -8.26
C TYR A 131 -9.75 -9.40 -8.64
N ALA A 132 -8.71 -10.04 -9.17
CA ALA A 132 -8.81 -11.35 -9.84
C ALA A 132 -7.62 -12.28 -9.54
N ALA A 133 -7.11 -12.28 -8.31
CA ALA A 133 -5.93 -13.06 -7.93
C ALA A 133 -6.03 -14.58 -8.16
N GLN A 134 -7.23 -15.15 -8.26
CA GLN A 134 -7.45 -16.55 -8.65
C GLN A 134 -7.03 -16.85 -10.10
N GLN A 135 -6.95 -15.83 -10.96
CA GLN A 135 -6.41 -15.94 -12.33
C GLN A 135 -4.88 -16.02 -12.35
N GLY A 136 -4.24 -16.00 -11.18
CA GLY A 136 -2.80 -15.93 -11.03
C GLY A 136 -2.24 -14.56 -11.38
N ARG A 137 -0.92 -14.44 -11.31
CA ARG A 137 -0.19 -13.18 -11.50
C ARG A 137 -0.51 -12.48 -12.82
N TYR A 138 -0.60 -13.26 -13.91
CA TYR A 138 -0.89 -12.74 -15.24
C TYR A 138 -2.30 -12.18 -15.35
N GLY A 139 -3.32 -12.97 -15.00
CA GLY A 139 -4.71 -12.53 -15.15
C GLY A 139 -5.09 -11.39 -14.21
N ASP A 140 -4.54 -11.36 -12.98
CA ASP A 140 -4.80 -10.27 -12.04
C ASP A 140 -4.15 -8.95 -12.51
N ALA A 141 -2.91 -9.01 -13.01
CA ALA A 141 -2.25 -7.84 -13.60
C ALA A 141 -2.95 -7.39 -14.88
N ALA A 142 -3.37 -8.32 -15.75
CA ALA A 142 -4.09 -7.99 -16.97
C ALA A 142 -5.41 -7.28 -16.69
N ALA A 143 -6.15 -7.75 -15.67
CA ALA A 143 -7.38 -7.11 -15.22
C ALA A 143 -7.14 -5.70 -14.67
N TYR A 144 -6.13 -5.56 -13.80
CA TYR A 144 -5.78 -4.26 -13.22
C TYR A 144 -5.36 -3.25 -14.30
N TYR A 145 -4.39 -3.59 -15.15
CA TYR A 145 -3.83 -2.69 -16.15
C TYR A 145 -4.71 -2.48 -17.39
N SER A 146 -5.83 -3.22 -17.51
CA SER A 146 -6.85 -2.98 -18.53
C SER A 146 -8.08 -2.23 -17.99
N SER A 147 -8.03 -1.75 -16.74
CA SER A 147 -9.15 -1.04 -16.10
C SER A 147 -8.74 0.29 -15.46
N LEU A 148 -9.66 0.90 -14.71
CA LEU A 148 -9.39 2.10 -13.92
C LEU A 148 -8.21 1.91 -12.93
N GLY A 149 -7.84 0.68 -12.57
CA GLY A 149 -6.63 0.41 -11.79
C GLY A 149 -5.34 0.83 -12.52
N GLY A 150 -5.20 0.48 -13.80
CA GLY A 150 -4.09 0.94 -14.64
C GLY A 150 -4.08 2.46 -14.81
N ALA A 151 -5.27 3.06 -14.97
CA ALA A 151 -5.42 4.52 -15.02
C ALA A 151 -5.01 5.18 -13.70
N TRP A 152 -5.27 4.54 -12.56
CA TRP A 152 -4.87 5.01 -11.22
C TRP A 152 -3.35 5.06 -11.07
N ASP A 153 -2.63 4.00 -11.47
CA ASP A 153 -1.17 4.00 -11.46
C ASP A 153 -0.60 5.10 -12.37
N LEU A 154 -1.17 5.28 -13.57
CA LEU A 154 -0.75 6.33 -14.50
C LEU A 154 -1.03 7.73 -13.94
N LEU A 155 -2.17 7.95 -13.30
CA LEU A 155 -2.51 9.21 -12.66
C LEU A 155 -1.43 9.63 -11.66
N TRP A 156 -0.96 8.72 -10.80
CA TRP A 156 0.09 9.03 -9.84
C TRP A 156 1.43 9.34 -10.50
N VAL A 157 1.79 8.66 -11.59
CA VAL A 157 2.97 9.02 -12.39
C VAL A 157 2.82 10.45 -12.89
N LEU A 158 1.69 10.79 -13.50
CA LEU A 158 1.44 12.12 -14.06
C LEU A 158 1.42 13.21 -12.99
N ILE A 159 0.86 12.95 -11.80
CA ILE A 159 0.87 13.90 -10.68
C ILE A 159 2.30 14.21 -10.23
N VAL A 160 3.16 13.20 -10.10
CA VAL A 160 4.57 13.41 -9.72
C VAL A 160 5.34 14.13 -10.82
N LEU A 161 5.08 13.82 -12.10
CA LEU A 161 5.69 14.53 -13.24
C LEU A 161 5.24 15.99 -13.31
N ALA A 162 3.95 16.28 -13.14
CA ALA A 162 3.45 17.65 -13.03
C ALA A 162 4.06 18.37 -11.81
N GLY A 163 4.26 17.62 -10.72
CA GLY A 163 4.90 18.07 -9.49
C GLY A 163 6.42 17.88 -9.42
N TRP A 164 7.14 17.77 -10.54
CA TRP A 164 8.53 17.28 -10.63
C TRP A 164 9.53 17.91 -9.65
N LYS A 165 9.25 19.13 -9.15
CA LYS A 165 10.06 19.79 -8.10
C LYS A 165 10.24 18.92 -6.85
N VAL A 166 9.33 17.98 -6.55
CA VAL A 166 9.50 17.01 -5.45
C VAL A 166 10.70 16.07 -5.65
N LEU A 167 11.16 15.89 -6.88
CA LEU A 167 12.35 15.11 -7.24
C LEU A 167 13.63 15.96 -7.28
N SER A 168 13.52 17.27 -7.01
CA SER A 168 14.68 18.16 -7.03
C SER A 168 15.62 17.89 -5.85
N ARG A 169 16.91 18.19 -6.05
CA ARG A 169 17.90 18.14 -4.97
C ARG A 169 17.50 19.05 -3.80
N ARG A 170 16.97 20.24 -4.12
CA ARG A 170 16.51 21.23 -3.14
C ARG A 170 15.42 20.65 -2.26
N PHE A 171 14.35 20.11 -2.85
CA PHE A 171 13.26 19.51 -2.08
C PHE A 171 13.75 18.35 -1.19
N PHE A 172 14.64 17.51 -1.70
CA PHE A 172 15.22 16.43 -0.92
C PHE A 172 16.01 16.95 0.30
N LEU A 173 16.90 17.93 0.10
CA LEU A 173 17.74 18.47 1.15
C LEU A 173 16.98 19.34 2.17
N ASP A 174 15.95 20.05 1.73
CA ASP A 174 15.22 21.01 2.57
C ASP A 174 14.05 20.33 3.32
N HIS A 175 13.44 19.29 2.73
CA HIS A 175 12.20 18.70 3.27
C HIS A 175 12.26 17.20 3.57
N VAL A 176 12.96 16.40 2.77
CA VAL A 176 12.95 14.93 2.92
C VAL A 176 14.00 14.49 3.92
N ARG A 177 15.26 14.84 3.67
CA ARG A 177 16.40 14.42 4.51
C ARG A 177 16.30 14.94 5.95
N PRO A 178 16.02 16.23 6.23
CA PRO A 178 15.97 16.74 7.60
C PRO A 178 14.80 16.18 8.42
N ALA A 179 13.75 15.68 7.75
CA ALA A 179 12.61 15.08 8.41
C ALA A 179 12.90 13.67 8.94
N ASP A 180 13.99 13.01 8.49
CA ASP A 180 14.24 11.61 8.76
C ASP A 180 15.72 11.32 9.12
N PRO A 181 16.02 11.00 10.40
CA PRO A 181 17.40 10.73 10.83
C PRO A 181 17.99 9.44 10.22
N ALA A 182 17.18 8.58 9.59
CA ALA A 182 17.67 7.39 8.91
C ALA A 182 18.64 7.73 7.77
N TRP A 183 18.49 8.88 7.11
CA TRP A 183 19.44 9.34 6.09
C TRP A 183 20.83 9.59 6.67
N ASP A 184 20.90 10.25 7.82
CA ASP A 184 22.20 10.48 8.48
C ASP A 184 22.78 9.20 9.06
N TRP A 185 21.93 8.28 9.54
CA TRP A 185 22.36 6.94 9.92
C TRP A 185 22.97 6.18 8.73
N MET A 186 22.35 6.21 7.55
CA MET A 186 22.91 5.58 6.34
C MET A 186 24.24 6.22 5.92
N ALA A 187 24.35 7.55 6.02
CA ALA A 187 25.61 8.25 5.77
C ALA A 187 26.73 7.74 6.70
N ARG A 188 26.46 7.66 8.01
CA ARG A 188 27.45 7.24 9.01
C ARG A 188 27.78 5.75 8.94
N ARG A 189 26.77 4.89 8.74
CA ARG A 189 26.93 3.44 8.84
C ARG A 189 27.51 2.80 7.58
N PHE A 190 27.12 3.33 6.42
CA PHE A 190 27.43 2.75 5.11
C PHE A 190 28.19 3.70 4.19
N GLY A 191 28.54 4.92 4.65
CA GLY A 191 29.26 5.89 3.83
C GLY A 191 28.43 6.44 2.66
N VAL A 192 27.09 6.33 2.69
CA VAL A 192 26.25 6.78 1.58
C VAL A 192 26.27 8.30 1.52
N THR A 193 26.96 8.84 0.51
CA THR A 193 27.08 10.28 0.27
C THR A 193 25.71 10.92 0.03
N GLN A 194 25.58 12.24 0.25
CA GLN A 194 24.34 12.97 -0.06
C GLN A 194 23.87 12.76 -1.51
N ARG A 195 24.80 12.64 -2.47
CA ARG A 195 24.49 12.34 -3.87
C ARG A 195 23.90 10.93 -4.00
N GLY A 196 24.47 9.95 -3.31
CA GLY A 196 23.94 8.59 -3.24
C GLY A 196 22.54 8.53 -2.63
N GLN A 197 22.30 9.27 -1.54
CA GLN A 197 20.98 9.35 -0.91
C GLN A 197 19.93 9.98 -1.82
N LEU A 198 20.27 11.08 -2.50
CA LEU A 198 19.41 11.69 -3.50
C LEU A 198 19.14 10.73 -4.67
N ALA A 199 20.14 9.94 -5.09
CA ALA A 199 19.97 8.93 -6.11
C ALA A 199 19.01 7.83 -5.65
N LEU A 200 19.12 7.33 -4.42
CA LEU A 200 18.18 6.36 -3.84
C LEU A 200 16.75 6.92 -3.79
N TYR A 201 16.60 8.16 -3.31
CA TYR A 201 15.31 8.85 -3.28
C TYR A 201 14.67 8.97 -4.66
N ARG A 202 15.45 9.25 -5.71
CA ARG A 202 14.95 9.33 -7.09
C ARG A 202 14.75 7.96 -7.75
N ALA A 203 15.61 7.01 -7.42
CA ALA A 203 15.54 5.64 -7.93
C ALA A 203 14.22 4.98 -7.54
N PHE A 204 13.67 5.34 -6.37
CA PHE A 204 12.34 4.88 -5.96
C PHE A 204 11.21 5.36 -6.89
N PHE A 205 11.24 6.62 -7.32
CA PHE A 205 10.30 7.14 -8.33
C PHE A 205 10.48 6.43 -9.66
N ILE A 206 11.74 6.29 -10.11
CA ILE A 206 12.05 5.58 -11.37
C ILE A 206 11.54 4.15 -11.29
N TYR A 207 11.77 3.45 -10.17
CA TYR A 207 11.27 2.11 -9.94
C TYR A 207 9.74 2.06 -10.02
N GLY A 208 9.01 2.95 -9.34
CA GLY A 208 7.54 3.00 -9.40
C GLY A 208 7.01 3.28 -10.80
N ALA A 209 7.57 4.28 -11.50
CA ALA A 209 7.16 4.63 -12.86
C ALA A 209 7.49 3.50 -13.86
N SER A 210 8.68 2.93 -13.78
CA SER A 210 9.07 1.77 -14.59
C SER A 210 8.20 0.56 -14.29
N ARG A 211 7.84 0.31 -13.02
CA ARG A 211 6.94 -0.77 -12.63
C ARG A 211 5.56 -0.60 -13.27
N ALA A 212 4.95 0.58 -13.16
CA ALA A 212 3.67 0.88 -13.80
C ALA A 212 3.71 0.64 -15.31
N LEU A 213 4.73 1.17 -15.99
CA LEU A 213 4.93 1.01 -17.43
C LEU A 213 5.19 -0.44 -17.81
N SER A 214 6.12 -1.12 -17.14
CA SER A 214 6.51 -2.50 -17.43
C SER A 214 5.36 -3.47 -17.23
N TRP A 215 4.58 -3.35 -16.14
CA TRP A 215 3.41 -4.20 -15.97
C TRP A 215 2.32 -3.90 -16.99
N THR A 216 2.11 -2.63 -17.35
CA THR A 216 1.18 -2.26 -18.43
C THR A 216 1.61 -2.89 -19.74
N LEU A 217 2.87 -2.72 -20.15
CA LEU A 217 3.41 -3.30 -21.39
C LEU A 217 3.37 -4.83 -21.34
N TRP A 218 3.69 -5.43 -20.21
CA TRP A 218 3.67 -6.88 -20.05
C TRP A 218 2.24 -7.44 -20.15
N ALA A 219 1.29 -6.85 -19.42
CA ALA A 219 -0.11 -7.20 -19.47
C ALA A 219 -0.72 -7.03 -20.87
N ARG A 220 -0.34 -5.96 -21.58
CA ARG A 220 -0.97 -5.58 -22.87
C ARG A 220 -0.27 -6.16 -24.10
N LEU A 221 1.06 -6.36 -24.06
CA LEU A 221 1.85 -6.74 -25.24
C LEU A 221 2.40 -8.16 -25.20
N ARG A 222 2.62 -8.72 -24.01
CA ARG A 222 3.28 -10.04 -23.83
C ARG A 222 2.35 -11.13 -23.30
N ASN A 223 1.06 -10.84 -23.08
CA ASN A 223 0.10 -11.84 -22.61
C ASN A 223 -0.14 -12.92 -23.69
N PRO A 224 0.00 -14.23 -23.37
CA PRO A 224 -0.31 -15.33 -24.28
C PRO A 224 -1.76 -15.35 -24.80
N ARG A 225 -2.70 -14.69 -24.11
CA ARG A 225 -4.14 -14.59 -24.49
C ARG A 225 -4.49 -13.28 -25.20
N ARG A 226 -3.47 -12.60 -25.75
CA ARG A 226 -3.62 -11.32 -26.46
C ARG A 226 -4.72 -11.40 -27.52
N GLY A 227 -5.64 -10.43 -27.49
CA GLY A 227 -6.80 -10.34 -28.40
C GLY A 227 -8.15 -10.58 -27.72
N GLN A 228 -8.18 -11.22 -26.54
CA GLN A 228 -9.41 -11.42 -25.75
C GLN A 228 -9.61 -10.36 -24.65
N GLU A 229 -8.52 -9.71 -24.22
CA GLU A 229 -8.52 -8.79 -23.08
C GLU A 229 -8.63 -7.33 -23.57
N THR A 230 -9.85 -6.82 -23.62
CA THR A 230 -10.14 -5.43 -24.00
C THR A 230 -9.83 -4.47 -22.85
N LEU A 231 -9.51 -3.21 -23.21
CA LEU A 231 -9.46 -2.13 -22.23
C LEU A 231 -10.90 -1.78 -21.84
N ASP A 232 -11.15 -1.71 -20.54
CA ASP A 232 -12.46 -1.42 -19.97
C ASP A 232 -12.28 -0.47 -18.78
N LEU A 233 -12.44 0.82 -19.05
CA LEU A 233 -12.35 1.89 -18.04
C LEU A 233 -13.70 2.16 -17.36
N THR A 234 -14.66 1.24 -17.46
CA THR A 234 -15.90 1.33 -16.69
C THR A 234 -15.66 0.94 -15.23
N TRP A 235 -16.59 1.36 -14.37
CA TRP A 235 -16.52 1.09 -12.95
C TRP A 235 -16.63 -0.41 -12.66
N GLY A 236 -15.60 -0.98 -12.05
CA GLY A 236 -15.54 -2.40 -11.71
C GLY A 236 -15.13 -3.32 -12.85
N GLY A 237 -14.78 -2.78 -14.02
CA GLY A 237 -14.20 -3.53 -15.14
C GLY A 237 -12.83 -4.15 -14.81
N PRO A 238 -12.32 -5.05 -15.66
CA PRO A 238 -12.93 -5.51 -16.89
C PRO A 238 -13.92 -6.67 -16.69
N ASP A 239 -14.92 -6.82 -17.56
CA ASP A 239 -15.90 -7.92 -17.47
C ASP A 239 -15.42 -9.26 -18.03
N TRP A 240 -14.39 -9.26 -18.87
CA TRP A 240 -13.82 -10.49 -19.43
C TRP A 240 -13.06 -11.33 -18.39
N VAL A 241 -12.76 -10.78 -17.20
CA VAL A 241 -12.07 -11.51 -16.14
C VAL A 241 -13.05 -12.06 -15.11
N ASN A 242 -12.83 -13.30 -14.69
CA ASN A 242 -13.53 -13.83 -13.52
C ASN A 242 -12.99 -13.15 -12.25
N LYS A 243 -13.79 -12.22 -11.71
CA LYS A 243 -13.50 -11.42 -10.51
C LYS A 243 -13.64 -12.27 -9.24
N VAL A 244 -12.92 -11.92 -8.18
CA VAL A 244 -13.13 -12.56 -6.87
C VAL A 244 -14.57 -12.32 -6.41
N PRO A 245 -15.31 -13.38 -6.02
CA PRO A 245 -16.68 -13.22 -5.56
C PRO A 245 -16.74 -12.44 -4.24
N ARG A 246 -17.72 -11.54 -4.15
CA ARG A 246 -18.07 -10.82 -2.94
C ARG A 246 -19.44 -11.29 -2.45
N ALA A 247 -19.58 -11.45 -1.13
CA ALA A 247 -20.88 -11.69 -0.54
C ALA A 247 -21.72 -10.41 -0.63
N ASN A 248 -22.96 -10.55 -1.09
CA ASN A 248 -23.94 -9.47 -1.04
C ASN A 248 -24.46 -9.39 0.40
N GLU A 249 -23.84 -8.52 1.20
CA GLU A 249 -24.27 -8.23 2.57
C GLU A 249 -25.38 -7.17 2.56
N ALA A 250 -26.41 -7.37 3.40
CA ALA A 250 -27.46 -6.37 3.56
C ALA A 250 -26.90 -5.06 4.14
N TRP A 251 -27.40 -3.91 3.68
CA TRP A 251 -26.95 -2.59 4.15
C TRP A 251 -27.01 -2.41 5.67
N THR A 252 -28.01 -3.01 6.32
CA THR A 252 -28.13 -3.00 7.79
C THR A 252 -26.96 -3.71 8.47
N MET A 253 -26.51 -4.84 7.92
CA MET A 253 -25.32 -5.55 8.40
C MET A 253 -24.06 -4.71 8.17
N VAL A 254 -23.94 -4.09 6.99
CA VAL A 254 -22.81 -3.20 6.65
C VAL A 254 -22.69 -2.05 7.63
N LEU A 255 -23.79 -1.36 7.93
CA LEU A 255 -23.82 -0.23 8.87
C LEU A 255 -23.49 -0.67 10.30
N ARG A 256 -24.12 -1.75 10.78
CA ARG A 256 -23.86 -2.30 12.12
C ARG A 256 -22.40 -2.67 12.30
N ASN A 257 -21.83 -3.44 11.39
CA ASN A 257 -20.44 -3.88 11.43
C ASN A 257 -19.48 -2.70 11.35
N THR A 258 -19.84 -1.64 10.60
CA THR A 258 -19.06 -0.40 10.54
C THR A 258 -19.07 0.34 11.86
N ALA A 259 -20.24 0.49 12.50
CA ALA A 259 -20.34 1.12 13.81
C ALA A 259 -19.52 0.36 14.87
N VAL A 260 -19.65 -0.98 14.91
CA VAL A 260 -18.87 -1.84 15.81
C VAL A 260 -17.37 -1.73 15.52
N GLY A 261 -16.98 -1.86 14.24
CA GLY A 261 -15.58 -1.77 13.81
C GLY A 261 -14.95 -0.44 14.17
N ALA A 262 -15.63 0.68 13.88
CA ALA A 262 -15.15 2.02 14.19
C ALA A 262 -15.04 2.25 15.70
N ALA A 263 -16.01 1.78 16.49
CA ALA A 263 -15.97 1.86 17.95
C ALA A 263 -14.77 1.10 18.52
N VAL A 264 -14.57 -0.15 18.11
CA VAL A 264 -13.43 -0.98 18.53
C VAL A 264 -12.11 -0.34 18.09
N PHE A 265 -11.99 0.12 16.84
CA PHE A 265 -10.79 0.82 16.37
C PHE A 265 -10.49 2.07 17.20
N THR A 266 -11.51 2.85 17.53
CA THR A 266 -11.36 4.05 18.37
C THR A 266 -10.83 3.68 19.75
N VAL A 267 -11.39 2.66 20.38
CA VAL A 267 -10.91 2.14 21.66
C VAL A 267 -9.46 1.67 21.54
N LEU A 268 -9.09 0.95 20.49
CA LEU A 268 -7.71 0.51 20.26
C LEU A 268 -6.73 1.68 20.11
N VAL A 269 -7.11 2.73 19.37
CA VAL A 269 -6.31 3.95 19.25
C VAL A 269 -6.13 4.62 20.63
N LEU A 270 -7.20 4.74 21.40
CA LEU A 270 -7.16 5.34 22.74
C LEU A 270 -6.29 4.52 23.70
N LEU A 271 -6.42 3.20 23.69
CA LEU A 271 -5.61 2.29 24.50
C LEU A 271 -4.14 2.33 24.08
N ALA A 272 -3.86 2.23 22.78
CA ALA A 272 -2.50 2.35 22.25
C ALA A 272 -1.88 3.68 22.67
N TRP A 273 -2.62 4.79 22.56
CA TRP A 273 -2.18 6.10 23.02
C TRP A 273 -1.87 6.13 24.52
N ARG A 274 -2.84 5.73 25.35
CA ARG A 274 -2.74 5.84 26.81
C ARG A 274 -1.67 4.92 27.40
N LEU A 275 -1.55 3.70 26.89
CA LEU A 275 -0.71 2.66 27.47
C LEU A 275 0.72 2.65 26.92
N VAL A 276 0.89 2.95 25.62
CA VAL A 276 2.18 2.78 24.94
C VAL A 276 2.62 4.07 24.27
N VAL A 277 1.90 4.53 23.25
CA VAL A 277 2.37 5.57 22.32
C VAL A 277 2.67 6.86 23.07
N ARG A 278 1.83 7.35 24.00
CA ARG A 278 2.10 8.61 24.72
C ARG A 278 3.44 8.60 25.44
N ARG A 279 3.78 7.51 26.13
CA ARG A 279 5.03 7.39 26.90
C ARG A 279 6.26 7.47 26.00
N TYR A 280 6.25 6.74 24.89
CA TYR A 280 7.38 6.71 23.97
C TYR A 280 7.42 7.95 23.07
N TRP A 281 6.26 8.47 22.69
CA TRP A 281 6.13 9.72 21.94
C TRP A 281 6.83 10.86 22.66
N LEU A 282 6.54 11.09 23.94
CA LEU A 282 7.17 12.17 24.71
C LEU A 282 8.71 12.06 24.79
N ARG A 283 9.26 10.86 24.67
CA ARG A 283 10.70 10.58 24.72
C ARG A 283 11.37 10.48 23.34
N ALA A 284 10.57 10.48 22.28
CA ALA A 284 11.02 10.32 20.91
C ALA A 284 11.46 11.64 20.28
N THR A 285 12.38 11.56 19.32
CA THR A 285 12.86 12.68 18.50
C THR A 285 12.01 12.93 17.26
#